data_AF-A0A2K3L2W0-F1
#
_entry.id   AF-A0A2K3L2W0-F1
#
_cell.length_a   1.000
_cell.length_b   1.000
_cell.length_c   1.000
_cell.angle_alpha   90.00
_cell.angle_beta   90.00
_cell.angle_gamma   90.00
#
_symmetry.space_group_name_H-M   'P 1'
#
loop_
_entity.id
_entity.type
_entity.pdbx_description
1 polymer ?
#
loop_
_entity_poly.entity_id
_entity_poly.type
_entity_poly.pdbx_seq_one_letter_code
_entity_poly.pdbx_strand_id
1 'polypeptide(L)' 'MLDINLFREEKGHNPELIRESQRRRFASVEVVDEIINLDKEWRKRQFELENLRKEVNKINKEVSKLKRV' A
#
# COMPACT_ATOMS: atom_id res chain seq x y z
N MET A 1 4.83 18.23 -0.52
CA MET A 1 4.83 16.75 -0.42
C MET A 1 4.35 16.21 -1.75
N LEU A 2 5.05 15.24 -2.36
CA LEU A 2 4.61 14.63 -3.62
C LEU A 2 3.47 13.66 -3.34
N ASP A 3 2.53 13.52 -4.28
CA ASP A 3 1.48 12.50 -4.20
C ASP A 3 2.11 11.12 -4.39
N ILE A 4 1.81 10.20 -3.47
CA ILE A 4 2.27 8.80 -3.50
C ILE A 4 1.84 8.07 -4.78
N ASN A 5 0.75 8.49 -5.43
CA ASN A 5 0.31 7.92 -6.70
C ASN A 5 1.35 8.13 -7.81
N LEU A 6 2.14 9.20 -7.77
CA LEU A 6 3.19 9.46 -8.77
C LEU A 6 4.27 8.39 -8.78
N PHE A 7 4.43 7.65 -7.67
CA PHE A 7 5.37 6.54 -7.52
C PHE A 7 4.79 5.19 -7.99
N ARG A 8 3.53 5.15 -8.44
CA ARG A 8 2.81 3.92 -8.80
C ARG A 8 2.67 3.77 -10.31
N GLU A 9 3.48 2.91 -10.90
CA GLU A 9 3.45 2.60 -12.34
C GLU A 9 2.11 1.96 -12.75
N GLU A 10 1.55 1.10 -11.91
CA GLU A 10 0.27 0.42 -12.18
C GLU A 10 -0.94 1.36 -12.26
N LYS A 11 -0.79 2.61 -11.79
CA LYS A 11 -1.80 3.67 -11.91
C LYS A 11 -1.61 4.55 -13.14
N GLY A 12 -0.65 4.23 -14.02
CA GLY A 12 -0.34 5.00 -15.22
C GLY A 12 0.63 6.16 -15.01
N HIS A 13 1.32 6.21 -13.86
CA HIS A 13 2.34 7.22 -13.58
C HIS A 13 3.75 6.71 -13.92
N ASN A 14 4.72 7.62 -14.01
CA ASN A 14 6.10 7.28 -14.34
C ASN A 14 7.07 7.76 -13.23
N PRO A 15 7.49 6.88 -12.32
CA PRO A 15 8.44 7.21 -11.26
C PRO A 15 9.83 7.63 -11.77
N GLU A 16 10.17 7.31 -13.03
CA GLU A 16 11.46 7.71 -13.61
C GLU A 16 11.60 9.23 -13.71
N LEU A 17 10.49 9.95 -13.91
CA LEU A 17 10.49 11.42 -13.89
C LEU A 17 10.90 11.96 -12.51
N ILE A 18 10.56 11.24 -11.44
CA ILE A 18 10.94 11.58 -10.07
C ILE A 18 12.42 11.25 -9.85
N ARG A 19 12.90 10.10 -10.32
CA ARG A 19 14.33 9.75 -10.29
C ARG A 19 15.16 10.79 -11.03
N GLU A 20 14.73 11.24 -12.20
CA GLU A 20 15.40 12.30 -12.96
C GLU A 20 15.41 13.64 -12.20
N SER A 21 14.29 14.03 -11.59
CA SER A 21 14.22 15.22 -10.74
C SER A 21 15.21 15.15 -9.57
N GLN A 22 15.35 13.99 -8.93
CA GLN A 22 16.35 13.76 -7.87
C GLN A 22 17.79 13.90 -8.40
N ARG A 23 18.10 13.29 -9.56
CA ARG A 23 19.42 13.43 -10.21
C ARG A 23 19.75 14.89 -10.52
N ARG A 24 18.80 15.65 -11.08
CA ARG A 24 18.98 17.09 -11.38
C ARG A 24 19.22 17.94 -10.13
N ARG A 25 18.75 17.47 -8.96
CA ARG A 25 18.93 18.11 -7.66
C ARG A 25 20.15 17.60 -6.89
N PHE A 26 20.96 16.72 -7.50
CA PHE A 26 22.08 16.04 -6.84
C PHE A 26 21.67 15.28 -5.58
N ALA A 27 20.42 14.78 -5.55
CA ALA A 27 19.86 14.00 -4.46
C ALA A 27 19.87 12.50 -4.80
N SER A 28 19.81 11.64 -3.77
CA SER A 28 19.77 10.19 -3.98
C SER A 28 18.48 9.77 -4.69
N VAL A 29 18.64 8.92 -5.72
CA VAL A 29 17.54 8.27 -6.44
C VAL A 29 17.06 7.01 -5.73
N GLU A 30 17.88 6.41 -4.87
CA GLU A 30 17.58 5.17 -4.16
C GLU A 30 16.36 5.32 -3.26
N VAL A 31 16.14 6.53 -2.72
CA VAL A 31 14.96 6.88 -1.92
C VAL A 31 13.67 6.69 -2.72
N VAL A 32 13.68 6.91 -4.04
CA VAL A 32 12.50 6.69 -4.88
C VAL A 32 12.15 5.20 -4.92
N ASP A 33 13.15 4.34 -5.07
CA ASP A 33 12.96 2.89 -5.11
C ASP A 33 12.55 2.33 -3.74
N GLU A 34 13.12 2.86 -2.65
CA GLU A 34 12.72 2.54 -1.28
C GLU A 34 11.24 2.90 -1.03
N ILE A 35 10.81 4.10 -1.43
CA ILE A 35 9.40 4.53 -1.32
C ILE A 35 8.48 3.57 -2.08
N ILE A 36 8.86 3.17 -3.30
CA ILE A 36 8.08 2.23 -4.12
C ILE A 36 7.97 0.87 -3.41
N ASN A 37 9.06 0.37 -2.83
CA ASN A 37 9.04 -0.90 -2.12
C ASN A 37 8.15 -0.84 -0.86
N LEU A 38 8.32 0.20 -0.05
CA LEU A 38 7.52 0.40 1.16
C LEU A 38 6.03 0.58 0.84
N ASP A 39 5.68 1.27 -0.25
CA ASP A 39 4.28 1.40 -0.70
C ASP A 39 3.67 0.05 -1.09
N LYS A 40 4.44 -0.80 -1.79
CA LYS A 40 4.00 -2.16 -2.16
C LYS A 40 3.76 -3.02 -0.93
N GLU A 41 4.70 -3.01 0.01
CA GLU A 41 4.57 -3.76 1.27
C GLU A 41 3.38 -3.25 2.08
N TRP A 42 3.23 -1.94 2.22
CA TRP A 42 2.11 -1.33 2.94
C TRP A 42 0.77 -1.76 2.34
N ARG A 43 0.60 -1.69 1.02
CA ARG A 43 -0.64 -2.13 0.36
C ARG A 43 -0.92 -3.61 0.55
N LYS A 44 0.10 -4.46 0.50
CA LYS A 44 -0.04 -5.89 0.79
C LYS A 44 -0.56 -6.10 2.23
N ARG A 45 0.03 -5.43 3.21
CA ARG A 45 -0.39 -5.51 4.62
C ARG A 45 -1.80 -4.97 4.85
N GLN A 46 -2.18 -3.89 4.16
CA GLN A 46 -3.55 -3.37 4.20
C GLN A 46 -4.55 -4.41 3.68
N PHE A 47 -4.25 -5.08 2.57
CA PHE A 47 -5.10 -6.14 2.04
C PHE A 47 -5.22 -7.33 3.00
N GLU A 48 -4.12 -7.78 3.60
CA GLU A 48 -4.11 -8.83 4.63
C GLU A 48 -5.01 -8.45 5.82
N LEU A 49 -4.88 -7.21 6.32
CA LEU A 49 -5.69 -6.70 7.42
C LEU A 49 -7.18 -6.68 7.10
N GLU A 50 -7.56 -6.23 5.91
CA GLU A 50 -8.96 -6.19 5.48
C GLU A 50 -9.56 -7.60 5.35
N ASN A 51 -8.78 -8.57 4.89
CA ASN A 51 -9.24 -9.97 4.85
C ASN A 51 -9.43 -10.53 6.27
N LEU A 52 -8.49 -10.28 7.18
CA LEU A 52 -8.62 -10.72 8.57
C LEU A 52 -9.85 -10.09 9.25
N ARG A 53 -10.12 -8.81 8.99
CA ARG A 53 -11.33 -8.12 9.47
C ARG A 53 -12.60 -8.80 8.94
N LYS A 54 -12.63 -9.19 7.66
CA LYS A 54 -13.77 -9.93 7.08
C LYS A 54 -13.96 -11.28 7.76
N GLU A 55 -12.89 -12.02 8.03
CA GLU A 55 -12.95 -13.30 8.72
C GLU A 55 -13.46 -13.15 10.16
N VAL A 56 -12.93 -12.20 10.92
CA VAL A 56 -13.41 -11.88 12.28
C VAL A 56 -14.90 -11.55 12.28
N ASN A 57 -15.36 -10.72 11.33
CA ASN A 57 -16.77 -10.38 11.21
C ASN A 57 -17.65 -11.60 10.85
N LYS A 58 -17.14 -12.52 10.03
CA LYS A 58 -17.82 -13.78 9.70
C LYS A 58 -17.97 -14.66 10.95
N ILE A 59 -16.88 -14.86 11.69
CA ILE A 59 -16.87 -15.66 12.93
C ILE A 59 -17.82 -15.05 13.96
N ASN A 60 -17.77 -13.73 14.18
CA ASN A 60 -18.66 -13.06 15.12
C ASN A 60 -20.15 -13.25 14.78
N LYS A 61 -20.51 -13.26 13.49
CA LYS A 61 -21.88 -13.57 13.04
C LYS A 61 -22.26 -15.02 13.34
N GLU A 62 -21.35 -15.96 13.13
CA GLU A 62 -21.57 -17.38 13.45
C GLU A 62 -21.76 -17.60 14.96
N VAL A 63 -20.89 -17.02 15.79
CA VAL A 63 -21.00 -17.06 17.26
C VAL A 63 -22.32 -16.46 17.74
N SER A 64 -22.73 -15.33 17.16
CA SER A 64 -24.00 -14.67 17.51
C SER A 64 -25.21 -15.54 17.20
N LYS A 65 -25.18 -16.33 16.12
CA LYS A 65 -26.23 -17.29 15.78
C LYS A 65 -26.29 -18.44 16.80
N LEU A 66 -25.13 -18.95 17.22
CA LEU A 66 -25.04 -20.03 18.21
C LEU A 66 -25.53 -19.60 19.60
N LYS A 67 -25.23 -18.37 20.02
CA LYS A 67 -25.67 -17.81 21.32
C LYS A 67 -27.17 -17.49 21.41
N ARG A 68 -27.88 -17.47 20.27
CA ARG A 68 -29.31 -17.14 20.21
C ARG A 68 -30.21 -18.38 20.31
N VAL A 69 -29.59 -19.57 20.44
CA VAL A 69 -30.21 -20.84 20.87
C VAL A 69 -30.06 -20.95 22.37
#